data_AF-T0ZKL2-F1
#
_entry.id   AF-T0ZKL2-F1
#
_cell.length_a   1.000
_cell.length_b   1.000
_cell.length_c   1.000
_cell.angle_alpha   90.00
_cell.angle_beta   90.00
_cell.angle_gamma   90.00
#
_symmetry.space_group_name_H-M   'P 1'
#
loop_
_entity.id
_entity.type
_entity.pdbx_description
1 polymer ?
#
loop_
_entity_poly.entity_id
_entity_poly.type
_entity_poly.pdbx_seq_one_letter_code
_entity_poly.pdbx_strand_id
1 'polypeptide(L)'
;MKDRGLGRLPEEVAKPYWLGEGERGVLLLHGFAGTPPEMRNLAEWLAARGFVAYAPLLAGHGTTPEEMAFTGKGDWIRSADQALDELLGRCRWVGVAGQSMGGTLALHLAATRPEVRAVVSQAGMLWLRDRRLHLLPALHRLVP
;
A
#
# COMPACT_ATOMS: atom_id res chain seq x y z
N MET A 1 3.68 -20.72 -28.26
CA MET A 1 2.79 -20.26 -27.18
C MET A 1 3.24 -18.85 -26.85
N LYS A 2 2.47 -17.80 -27.18
CA LYS A 2 2.88 -16.41 -26.85
C LYS A 2 2.96 -16.29 -25.34
N ASP A 3 4.08 -15.78 -24.85
CA ASP A 3 4.30 -15.42 -23.46
C ASP A 3 3.13 -14.54 -23.00
N ARG A 4 2.30 -15.06 -22.08
CA ARG A 4 1.11 -14.38 -21.53
C ARG A 4 1.41 -13.79 -20.16
N GLY A 5 2.68 -13.62 -19.80
CA GLY A 5 3.06 -12.92 -18.58
C GLY A 5 2.51 -11.49 -18.60
N LEU A 6 1.90 -11.06 -17.49
CA LEU A 6 1.61 -9.65 -17.29
C LEU A 6 2.95 -8.94 -17.19
N GLY A 7 3.30 -8.18 -18.23
CA GLY A 7 4.55 -7.41 -18.27
C GLY A 7 4.61 -6.36 -17.17
N ARG A 8 5.81 -5.81 -16.94
CA ARG A 8 6.02 -4.74 -15.96
C ARG A 8 5.10 -3.55 -16.24
N LEU A 9 4.49 -3.02 -15.18
CA LEU A 9 3.60 -1.89 -15.29
C LEU A 9 4.37 -0.63 -15.74
N PRO A 10 3.75 0.27 -16.55
CA PRO A 10 4.36 1.53 -16.91
C PRO A 10 4.81 2.32 -15.67
N GLU A 11 5.95 3.00 -15.76
CA GLU A 11 6.51 3.77 -14.62
C GLU A 11 5.50 4.77 -14.06
N GLU A 12 4.75 5.43 -14.94
CA GLU A 12 3.71 6.42 -14.59
C GLU A 12 2.68 5.89 -13.60
N VAL A 13 2.32 4.60 -13.69
CA VAL A 13 1.31 3.98 -12.82
C VAL A 13 1.92 3.28 -11.60
N ALA A 14 3.25 3.22 -11.51
CA ALA A 14 3.98 2.64 -10.37
C ALA A 14 4.69 3.70 -9.53
N LYS A 15 4.87 4.92 -10.03
CA LYS A 15 5.67 5.95 -9.37
C LYS A 15 5.03 6.41 -8.05
N PRO A 16 5.78 6.39 -6.92
CA PRO A 16 5.38 7.06 -5.69
C PRO A 16 5.15 8.55 -5.92
N TYR A 17 4.16 9.14 -5.26
CA TYR A 17 3.89 10.56 -5.43
C TYR A 17 3.50 11.26 -4.13
N TRP A 18 3.75 12.57 -4.13
CA TRP A 18 3.34 13.51 -3.10
C TRP A 18 2.37 14.52 -3.71
N LEU A 19 1.34 14.91 -2.96
CA LEU A 19 0.45 16.02 -3.33
C LEU A 19 0.22 16.92 -2.12
N GLY A 20 -0.06 18.20 -2.40
CA GLY A 20 -0.37 19.18 -1.37
C GLY A 20 0.84 19.65 -0.57
N GLU A 21 0.61 20.65 0.27
CA GLU A 21 1.61 21.29 1.11
C GLU A 21 1.03 21.54 2.51
N GLY A 22 1.91 21.71 3.49
CA GLY A 22 1.55 22.04 4.86
C GLY A 22 2.06 21.03 5.88
N GLU A 23 1.53 21.12 7.09
CA GLU A 23 2.11 20.46 8.27
C GLU A 23 1.36 19.21 8.72
N ARG A 24 0.24 18.90 8.06
CA ARG A 24 -0.59 17.72 8.32
C ARG A 24 -0.45 16.75 7.16
N GLY A 25 0.08 15.56 7.44
CA GLY A 25 0.34 14.52 6.47
C GLY A 25 -0.68 13.38 6.55
N VAL A 26 -0.99 12.75 5.42
CA VAL A 26 -1.67 11.46 5.37
C VAL A 26 -0.90 10.51 4.45
N LEU A 27 -0.47 9.39 5.00
CA LEU A 27 0.13 8.28 4.25
C LEU A 27 -0.99 7.43 3.63
N LEU A 28 -0.89 7.12 2.35
CA LEU A 28 -1.93 6.45 1.55
C LEU A 28 -1.42 5.12 1.00
N LEU A 29 -1.91 4.01 1.54
CA LEU A 29 -1.43 2.65 1.22
C LEU A 29 -2.41 1.93 0.28
N HIS A 30 -1.92 1.56 -0.91
CA HIS A 30 -2.67 0.81 -1.93
C HIS A 30 -2.89 -0.66 -1.56
N GLY A 31 -3.78 -1.34 -2.29
CA GLY A 31 -4.13 -2.74 -2.09
C GLY A 31 -3.11 -3.75 -2.62
N PHE A 32 -3.36 -5.03 -2.35
CA PHE A 32 -2.61 -6.14 -2.94
C PHE A 32 -2.81 -6.13 -4.46
N ALA A 33 -1.71 -6.26 -5.21
CA ALA A 33 -1.68 -6.10 -6.67
C ALA A 33 -2.11 -4.70 -7.18
N GLY A 34 -2.25 -3.72 -6.27
CA GLY A 34 -2.47 -2.31 -6.59
C GLY A 34 -1.17 -1.53 -6.76
N THR A 35 -1.31 -0.23 -7.03
CA THR A 35 -0.21 0.74 -7.18
C THR A 35 -0.66 2.13 -6.69
N PRO A 36 0.26 3.12 -6.52
CA PRO A 36 -0.09 4.43 -5.97
C PRO A 36 -1.30 5.14 -6.58
N PRO A 37 -1.55 5.11 -7.91
CA PRO A 37 -2.72 5.75 -8.52
C PRO A 37 -4.07 5.33 -7.95
N GLU A 38 -4.17 4.13 -7.35
CA GLU A 38 -5.38 3.69 -6.63
C GLU A 38 -5.82 4.73 -5.57
N MET A 39 -4.86 5.43 -4.97
CA MET A 39 -5.08 6.40 -3.91
C MET A 39 -5.27 7.84 -4.43
N ARG A 40 -5.25 8.05 -5.75
CA ARG A 40 -5.17 9.39 -6.36
C ARG A 40 -6.31 10.30 -5.97
N ASN A 41 -7.55 9.83 -6.07
CA ASN A 41 -8.73 10.64 -5.77
C ASN A 41 -8.75 11.10 -4.31
N LEU A 42 -8.37 10.22 -3.37
CA LEU A 42 -8.27 10.58 -1.96
C LEU A 42 -7.12 11.57 -1.73
N ALA A 43 -5.98 11.37 -2.38
CA ALA A 43 -4.84 12.26 -2.28
C ALA A 43 -5.16 13.68 -2.75
N GLU A 44 -5.82 13.82 -3.90
CA GLU A 44 -6.26 15.13 -4.43
C GLU A 44 -7.28 15.80 -3.49
N TRP A 45 -8.23 15.03 -2.98
CA TRP A 45 -9.23 15.53 -2.04
C TRP A 45 -8.60 16.08 -0.74
N LEU A 46 -7.59 15.37 -0.21
CA LEU A 46 -6.82 15.77 0.96
C LEU A 46 -5.94 16.99 0.68
N ALA A 47 -5.22 16.98 -0.45
CA ALA A 47 -4.35 18.07 -0.88
C ALA A 47 -5.13 19.39 -1.02
N ALA A 48 -6.32 19.34 -1.62
CA ALA A 48 -7.22 20.50 -1.72
C ALA A 48 -7.70 21.05 -0.36
N ARG A 49 -7.43 20.34 0.75
CA ARG A 49 -7.79 20.72 2.13
C ARG A 49 -6.57 21.02 3.01
N GLY A 50 -5.42 21.24 2.40
CA GLY A 50 -4.18 21.62 3.09
C GLY A 50 -3.58 20.47 3.89
N PHE A 51 -3.66 19.26 3.35
CA PHE A 51 -2.87 18.11 3.80
C PHE A 51 -1.78 17.79 2.77
N VAL A 52 -0.64 17.32 3.26
CA VAL A 52 0.34 16.60 2.44
C VAL A 52 -0.14 15.16 2.31
N ALA A 53 -0.41 14.69 1.10
CA ALA A 53 -0.77 13.31 0.82
C ALA A 53 0.43 12.59 0.20
N TYR A 54 0.85 11.47 0.80
CA TYR A 54 1.93 10.65 0.29
C TYR A 54 1.43 9.24 -0.05
N ALA A 55 1.59 8.81 -1.30
CA ALA A 55 1.30 7.45 -1.74
C ALA A 55 2.60 6.76 -2.20
N PRO A 56 3.17 5.85 -1.38
CA PRO A 56 4.35 5.06 -1.76
C PRO A 56 3.98 3.88 -2.65
N LEU A 57 4.96 3.35 -3.39
CA LEU A 57 4.87 2.04 -4.02
C LEU A 57 5.37 0.98 -3.03
N LEU A 58 4.53 0.01 -2.69
CA LEU A 58 4.92 -1.08 -1.79
C LEU A 58 5.82 -2.10 -2.51
N ALA A 59 6.76 -2.69 -1.77
CA ALA A 59 7.74 -3.64 -2.32
C ALA A 59 7.10 -4.73 -3.21
N GLY A 60 7.70 -4.96 -4.39
CA GLY A 60 7.26 -5.93 -5.38
C GLY A 60 6.05 -5.49 -6.22
N HIS A 61 5.32 -4.44 -5.83
CA HIS A 61 4.24 -3.90 -6.67
C HIS A 61 4.80 -3.04 -7.80
N GLY A 62 4.03 -2.80 -8.85
CA GLY A 62 4.51 -2.07 -10.04
C GLY A 62 5.50 -2.87 -10.91
N THR A 63 5.75 -4.13 -10.57
CA THR A 63 6.67 -5.04 -11.26
C THR A 63 5.89 -6.12 -12.04
N THR A 64 6.48 -7.30 -12.31
CA THR A 64 5.73 -8.46 -12.83
C THR A 64 5.17 -9.32 -11.68
N PRO A 65 4.15 -10.15 -11.91
CA PRO A 65 3.65 -11.09 -10.90
C PRO A 65 4.74 -12.03 -10.35
N GLU A 66 5.69 -12.43 -11.19
CA GLU A 66 6.81 -13.30 -10.81
C GLU A 66 7.78 -12.58 -9.88
N GLU A 67 8.10 -11.32 -10.16
CA GLU A 67 8.93 -10.48 -9.28
C GLU A 67 8.21 -10.21 -7.95
N MET A 68 6.91 -9.91 -7.99
CA MET A 68 6.08 -9.69 -6.81
C MET A 68 5.97 -10.95 -5.92
N ALA A 69 6.01 -12.15 -6.50
CA ALA A 69 5.94 -13.41 -5.75
C ALA A 69 7.12 -13.62 -4.77
N PHE A 70 8.22 -12.88 -4.95
CA PHE A 70 9.36 -12.90 -4.04
C PHE A 70 9.24 -11.90 -2.87
N THR A 71 8.21 -11.05 -2.85
CA THR A 71 7.94 -10.15 -1.73
C THR A 71 6.78 -10.64 -0.88
N GLY A 72 6.78 -10.29 0.40
CA GLY A 72 5.71 -10.68 1.31
C GLY A 72 5.43 -9.66 2.39
N LYS A 73 4.66 -10.09 3.40
CA LYS A 73 4.22 -9.25 4.53
C LYS A 73 5.35 -8.42 5.13
N GLY A 74 6.53 -9.02 5.36
CA GLY A 74 7.67 -8.33 5.96
C GLY A 74 8.18 -7.18 5.10
N ASP A 75 8.23 -7.36 3.78
CA ASP A 75 8.63 -6.32 2.84
C ASP A 75 7.60 -5.19 2.78
N TRP A 76 6.31 -5.53 2.74
CA TRP A 76 5.24 -4.52 2.67
C TRP A 76 5.15 -3.69 3.95
N ILE A 77 5.33 -4.30 5.12
CA ILE A 77 5.40 -3.58 6.39
C ILE A 77 6.61 -2.63 6.37
N ARG A 78 7.79 -3.10 5.96
CA ARG A 78 8.98 -2.23 5.86
C ARG A 78 8.78 -1.06 4.92
N SER A 79 8.18 -1.26 3.74
CA SER A 79 7.85 -0.17 2.82
C SER A 79 6.91 0.85 3.46
N ALA A 80 5.89 0.38 4.19
CA ALA A 80 4.93 1.24 4.85
C ALA A 80 5.57 2.02 6.03
N ASP A 81 6.44 1.39 6.81
CA ASP A 81 7.20 2.03 7.89
C ASP A 81 8.15 3.11 7.36
N GLN A 82 8.92 2.80 6.31
CA GLN A 82 9.83 3.77 5.68
C GLN A 82 9.05 4.97 5.13
N ALA A 83 7.92 4.72 4.46
CA ALA A 83 7.09 5.79 3.94
C ALA A 83 6.46 6.65 5.06
N LEU A 84 6.13 6.03 6.20
CA LEU A 84 5.68 6.76 7.38
C LEU A 84 6.79 7.65 7.95
N ASP A 85 8.03 7.15 8.06
CA ASP A 85 9.17 7.91 8.54
C ASP A 85 9.46 9.13 7.65
N GLU A 86 9.39 8.95 6.33
CA GLU A 86 9.51 10.05 5.36
C GLU A 86 8.45 11.14 5.58
N LEU A 87 7.20 10.73 5.82
CA LEU A 87 6.10 11.67 6.05
C LEU A 87 6.22 12.37 7.42
N LEU A 88 6.62 11.65 8.47
CA LEU A 88 6.89 12.21 9.80
C LEU A 88 8.05 13.21 9.77
N GLY A 89 9.04 13.01 8.90
CA GLY A 89 10.13 13.97 8.68
C GLY A 89 9.67 15.30 8.06
N ARG A 90 8.46 15.37 7.49
CA ARG A 90 7.92 16.56 6.81
C ARG A 90 6.71 17.17 7.50
N CYS A 91 5.95 16.39 8.25
CA CYS A 91 4.67 16.81 8.82
C CYS A 91 4.64 16.63 10.34
N ARG A 92 4.09 17.62 11.06
CA ARG A 92 3.94 17.58 12.53
C ARG A 92 2.78 16.70 13.00
N TRP A 93 1.79 16.51 12.13
CA TRP A 93 0.63 15.64 12.40
C TRP A 93 0.54 14.65 11.25
N VAL A 94 0.45 13.35 11.55
CA VAL A 94 0.36 12.32 10.53
C VAL A 94 -0.80 11.37 10.82
N GLY A 95 -1.62 11.13 9.79
CA GLY A 95 -2.57 10.03 9.72
C GLY A 95 -2.17 9.01 8.67
N VAL A 96 -2.81 7.85 8.68
CA VAL A 96 -2.61 6.80 7.66
C VAL A 96 -3.97 6.34 7.15
N ALA A 97 -4.11 6.19 5.84
CA ALA A 97 -5.27 5.60 5.20
C ALA A 97 -4.83 4.49 4.23
N GLY A 98 -5.66 3.45 4.06
CA GLY A 98 -5.36 2.44 3.05
C GLY A 98 -6.55 1.59 2.64
N GLN A 99 -6.41 0.95 1.48
CA GLN A 99 -7.40 0.08 0.85
C GLN A 99 -7.00 -1.40 0.97
N SER A 100 -7.94 -2.29 1.31
CA SER A 100 -7.74 -3.75 1.38
C SER A 100 -6.50 -4.18 2.17
N MET A 101 -5.46 -4.70 1.51
CA MET A 101 -4.17 -4.98 2.13
C MET A 101 -3.54 -3.72 2.74
N GLY A 102 -3.55 -2.60 2.01
CA GLY A 102 -3.14 -1.29 2.52
C GLY A 102 -3.96 -0.82 3.71
N GLY A 103 -5.26 -1.14 3.78
CA GLY A 103 -6.10 -0.88 4.96
C GLY A 103 -5.69 -1.71 6.18
N THR A 104 -5.19 -2.92 5.95
CA THR A 104 -4.62 -3.78 6.98
C THR A 104 -3.26 -3.24 7.46
N LEU A 105 -2.42 -2.77 6.54
CA LEU A 105 -1.16 -2.10 6.86
C LEU A 105 -1.39 -0.79 7.61
N ALA A 106 -2.41 0.00 7.25
CA ALA A 106 -2.76 1.22 7.97
C ALA A 106 -3.12 0.94 9.43
N LEU A 107 -3.91 -0.12 9.68
CA LEU A 107 -4.21 -0.57 11.04
C LEU A 107 -2.97 -1.10 11.77
N HIS A 108 -2.09 -1.81 11.07
CA HIS A 108 -0.83 -2.28 11.62
C HIS A 108 0.03 -1.11 12.10
N LEU A 109 0.28 -0.11 11.24
CA LEU A 109 1.04 1.09 11.59
C LEU A 109 0.40 1.83 12.76
N ALA A 110 -0.92 2.05 12.74
CA ALA A 110 -1.61 2.71 13.84
C ALA A 110 -1.48 1.96 15.18
N ALA A 111 -1.34 0.63 15.15
CA ALA A 111 -1.17 -0.20 16.34
C ALA A 111 0.29 -0.25 16.84
N THR A 112 1.28 -0.03 15.98
CA THR A 112 2.70 -0.20 16.30
C THR A 112 3.50 1.11 16.32
N ARG A 113 2.96 2.19 15.77
CA ARG A 113 3.61 3.49 15.60
C ARG A 113 2.82 4.57 16.35
N PRO A 114 3.22 4.93 17.59
CA PRO A 114 2.47 5.88 18.42
C PRO A 114 2.37 7.30 17.82
N GLU A 115 3.21 7.62 16.82
CA GLU A 115 3.19 8.88 16.10
C GLU A 115 1.97 9.02 15.17
N VAL A 116 1.34 7.90 14.79
CA VAL A 116 0.14 7.89 13.94
C VAL A 116 -1.06 8.38 14.74
N ARG A 117 -1.58 9.56 14.37
CA ARG A 117 -2.67 10.23 15.10
C ARG A 117 -4.08 9.90 14.63
N ALA A 118 -4.21 9.34 13.42
CA ALA A 118 -5.49 8.92 12.86
C ALA A 118 -5.30 7.78 11.88
N VAL A 119 -6.29 6.90 11.78
CA VAL A 119 -6.29 5.77 10.86
C VAL A 119 -7.61 5.65 10.11
N VAL A 120 -7.53 5.37 8.82
CA VAL A 120 -8.67 4.99 7.97
C VAL A 120 -8.38 3.65 7.30
N SER A 121 -9.17 2.63 7.61
CA SER A 121 -9.06 1.31 7.00
C SER A 121 -10.25 1.09 6.07
N GLN A 122 -10.02 1.14 4.76
CA GLN A 122 -11.05 0.88 3.75
C GLN A 122 -10.98 -0.58 3.32
N ALA A 123 -12.00 -1.36 3.67
CA ALA A 123 -12.09 -2.78 3.37
C ALA A 123 -10.87 -3.61 3.87
N GLY A 124 -10.28 -3.22 5.00
CA GLY A 124 -9.12 -3.90 5.59
C GLY A 124 -9.41 -5.36 5.94
N MET A 125 -8.59 -6.28 5.41
CA MET A 125 -8.70 -7.72 5.68
C MET A 125 -8.02 -8.09 7.01
N LEU A 126 -8.80 -8.12 8.09
CA LEU A 126 -8.29 -8.50 9.42
C LEU A 126 -8.25 -10.00 9.67
N TRP A 127 -9.22 -10.73 9.14
CA TRP A 127 -9.38 -12.15 9.42
C TRP A 127 -9.56 -12.93 8.14
N LEU A 128 -8.55 -13.72 7.80
CA LEU A 128 -8.64 -14.69 6.72
C LEU A 128 -8.92 -16.06 7.36
N ARG A 129 -10.21 -16.39 7.52
CA ARG A 129 -10.66 -17.54 8.35
C ARG A 129 -10.62 -18.89 7.62
N ASP A 130 -10.50 -18.91 6.30
CA ASP A 130 -10.52 -20.15 5.54
C ASP A 130 -9.13 -20.79 5.49
N ARG A 131 -8.95 -21.85 6.29
CA ARG A 131 -7.68 -22.59 6.37
C ARG A 131 -7.28 -23.23 5.03
N ARG A 132 -8.21 -23.44 4.10
CA ARG A 132 -7.91 -23.97 2.76
C ARG A 132 -7.04 -23.00 1.96
N LEU A 133 -7.04 -21.72 2.31
CA LEU A 133 -6.20 -20.72 1.67
C LEU A 133 -4.71 -20.96 1.91
N HIS A 134 -4.33 -21.66 2.98
CA HIS A 134 -2.94 -22.11 3.18
C HIS A 134 -2.49 -23.16 2.17
N LEU A 135 -3.42 -23.85 1.51
CA LEU A 135 -3.13 -24.86 0.50
C LEU A 135 -3.04 -24.25 -0.92
N LEU A 136 -3.46 -22.99 -1.10
CA LEU A 136 -3.45 -22.32 -2.40
C LEU A 136 -2.10 -22.35 -3.12
N PRO A 137 -0.94 -22.10 -2.47
CA PRO A 137 0.35 -22.13 -3.15
C PRO A 137 0.64 -23.48 -3.84
N ALA A 138 0.19 -24.58 -3.24
CA ALA A 138 0.31 -25.92 -3.78
C ALA A 138 -0.77 -26.22 -4.84
N LEU A 139 -2.01 -25.79 -4.59
CA LEU A 139 -3.15 -26.03 -5.49
C LEU A 139 -3.03 -25.27 -6.82
N HIS A 140 -2.42 -24.08 -6.84
CA HIS A 140 -2.22 -23.33 -8.10
C HIS A 140 -1.30 -24.06 -9.10
N ARG A 141 -0.50 -25.04 -8.63
CA ARG A 141 0.34 -25.88 -9.51
C ARG A 141 -0.44 -27.03 -10.15
N LEU A 142 -1.68 -27.26 -9.72
CA LEU A 142 -2.54 -28.38 -10.12
C LEU A 142 -3.74 -27.95 -10.97
N VAL A 143 -4.01 -26.65 -11.03
CA VAL A 143 -5.03 -26.06 -11.90
C VAL A 143 -4.27 -25.23 -12.95
N PRO A 144 -4.34 -25.59 -14.25
CA PRO A 144 -3.59 -24.93 -15.31
C PRO A 144 -3.99 -23.46 -15.52
#